data_AF-A0A7R9YD85-F1
#
_entry.id   AF-A0A7R9YD85-F1
#
_cell.length_a   1.000
_cell.length_b   1.000
_cell.length_c   1.000
_cell.angle_alpha   90.00
_cell.angle_beta   90.00
_cell.angle_gamma   90.00
#
_symmetry.space_group_name_H-M   'P 1'
#
loop_
_entity.id
_entity.type
_entity.pdbx_description
1 polymer ?
#
loop_
_entity_poly.entity_id
_entity_poly.type
_entity_poly.pdbx_seq_one_letter_code
_entity_poly.pdbx_strand_id
1 'polypeptide(L)'
;MNATERLSGDRGARYTMLGSLQKTDWRQLGVLLLLSYVMAQEMAEESSIEPHKDLFPLSARDVIGMLLAIIGLMIAAGGGIGGGGILVPLYILVLDFHPKFAIPLSNITIFGGAITNTILNSPKRHPLADRPLVDWDLILVMEPLTIAGALVGSFLNKILPEWILTLLLVLLLGATSVRTMKKGLKVYKRETEEQKSAMQEVLKVYK
;
A
#
# COMPACT_ATOMS: atom_id res chain seq x y z
N MET A 1 -27.75 41.69 -19.00
CA MET A 1 -27.07 40.87 -17.97
C MET A 1 -25.83 41.63 -17.53
N ASN A 2 -25.89 42.22 -16.33
CA ASN A 2 -24.86 43.15 -15.85
C ASN A 2 -23.70 42.39 -15.18
N ALA A 3 -22.47 42.86 -15.42
CA ALA A 3 -21.23 42.27 -14.90
C ALA A 3 -21.18 42.17 -13.36
N THR A 4 -22.02 42.93 -12.66
CA THR A 4 -22.15 42.96 -11.20
C THR A 4 -22.83 41.72 -10.61
N GLU A 5 -23.71 41.03 -11.36
CA GLU A 5 -24.38 39.81 -10.88
C GLU A 5 -23.47 38.57 -10.94
N ARG A 6 -22.58 38.50 -11.96
CA ARG A 6 -21.59 37.40 -12.07
C ARG A 6 -20.58 37.41 -10.93
N LEU A 7 -20.19 38.58 -10.42
CA LEU A 7 -19.26 38.73 -9.29
C LEU A 7 -19.93 38.52 -7.91
N SER A 8 -21.26 38.55 -7.85
CA SER A 8 -22.03 38.27 -6.63
C SER A 8 -22.13 36.76 -6.38
N GLY A 9 -22.44 35.98 -7.42
CA GLY A 9 -22.56 34.52 -7.34
C GLY A 9 -21.24 33.80 -7.02
N ASP A 10 -20.12 34.29 -7.57
CA ASP A 10 -18.80 33.68 -7.37
C ASP A 10 -18.25 33.91 -5.94
N ARG A 11 -18.62 35.03 -5.32
CA ARG A 11 -18.30 35.30 -3.91
C ARG A 11 -19.10 34.40 -2.97
N GLY A 12 -20.38 34.19 -3.24
CA GLY A 12 -21.23 33.28 -2.46
C GLY A 12 -20.72 31.83 -2.49
N ALA A 13 -20.33 31.33 -3.66
CA ALA A 13 -19.75 29.99 -3.80
C ALA A 13 -18.40 29.84 -3.06
N ARG A 14 -17.58 30.89 -3.04
CA ARG A 14 -16.31 30.93 -2.29
C ARG A 14 -16.52 30.86 -0.78
N TYR A 15 -17.52 31.54 -0.22
CA TYR A 15 -17.82 31.47 1.23
C TYR A 15 -18.38 30.09 1.64
N THR A 16 -19.20 29.46 0.78
CA THR A 16 -19.71 28.11 1.05
C THR A 16 -18.61 27.04 0.98
N MET A 17 -17.66 27.16 0.04
CA MET A 17 -16.47 26.29 -0.01
C MET A 17 -15.52 26.49 1.17
N LEU A 18 -15.30 27.74 1.59
CA LEU A 18 -14.50 28.07 2.79
C LEU A 18 -15.14 27.53 4.07
N GLY A 19 -16.47 27.55 4.17
CA GLY A 19 -17.20 26.95 5.31
C GLY A 19 -17.09 25.42 5.38
N SER A 20 -16.97 24.72 4.24
CA SER A 20 -16.74 23.28 4.20
C SER A 20 -15.29 22.86 4.53
N LEU A 21 -14.32 23.77 4.41
CA LEU A 21 -12.93 23.53 4.79
C LEU A 21 -12.66 23.70 6.29
N GLN A 22 -13.61 24.28 7.05
CA GLN A 22 -13.43 24.60 8.47
C GLN A 22 -14.11 23.58 9.42
N LYS A 23 -14.83 22.58 8.89
CA LYS A 23 -15.40 21.47 9.70
C LYS A 23 -14.45 20.27 9.79
N THR A 24 -13.18 20.51 10.04
CA THR A 24 -12.26 19.44 10.43
C THR A 24 -12.52 19.13 11.90
N ASP A 25 -13.17 18.00 12.16
CA ASP A 25 -13.47 17.51 13.50
C ASP A 25 -12.18 17.50 14.35
N TRP A 26 -12.24 17.95 15.60
CA TRP A 26 -11.07 17.99 16.51
C TRP A 26 -10.41 16.62 16.68
N ARG A 27 -11.20 15.55 16.49
CA ARG A 27 -10.72 14.17 16.41
C ARG A 27 -9.85 13.93 15.18
N GLN A 28 -10.24 14.45 14.02
CA GLN A 28 -9.45 14.33 12.79
C GLN A 28 -8.18 15.18 12.86
N LEU A 29 -8.22 16.37 13.46
CA LEU A 29 -7.02 17.17 13.71
C LEU A 29 -6.05 16.45 14.66
N GLY A 30 -6.56 15.80 15.71
CA GLY A 30 -5.75 14.98 16.62
C GLY A 30 -5.09 13.81 15.91
N VAL A 31 -5.83 13.09 15.05
CA VAL A 31 -5.29 11.98 14.24
C VAL A 31 -4.28 12.48 13.21
N LEU A 32 -4.54 13.60 12.54
CA LEU A 32 -3.63 14.22 11.57
C LEU A 32 -2.35 14.73 12.23
N LEU A 33 -2.44 15.30 13.44
CA LEU A 33 -1.27 15.72 14.23
C LEU A 33 -0.48 14.53 14.77
N LEU A 34 -1.16 13.45 15.15
CA LEU A 34 -0.48 12.23 15.58
C LEU A 34 0.21 11.55 14.40
N LEU A 35 -0.46 11.50 13.24
CA LEU A 35 0.13 11.03 11.98
C LEU A 35 1.31 11.89 11.57
N SER A 36 1.20 13.21 11.61
CA SER A 36 2.32 14.09 11.27
C SER A 36 3.47 13.99 12.27
N TYR A 37 3.18 13.82 13.56
CA TYR A 37 4.19 13.59 14.60
C TYR A 37 4.91 12.24 14.42
N VAL A 38 4.16 11.17 14.14
CA VAL A 38 4.72 9.84 13.87
C VAL A 38 5.56 9.85 12.60
N MET A 39 5.08 10.48 11.54
CA MET A 39 5.85 10.68 10.30
C MET A 39 7.10 11.52 10.54
N ALA A 40 7.00 12.58 11.34
CA ALA A 40 8.16 13.40 11.71
C ALA A 40 9.16 12.61 12.56
N GLN A 41 8.70 11.70 13.41
CA GLN A 41 9.56 10.84 14.21
C GLN A 41 10.29 9.81 13.34
N GLU A 42 9.62 9.27 12.32
CA GLU A 42 10.22 8.32 11.36
C GLU A 42 11.25 9.01 10.46
N MET A 43 10.95 10.23 9.99
CA MET A 43 11.87 11.10 9.23
C MET A 43 13.08 11.56 10.05
N ALA A 44 12.91 11.89 11.32
CA ALA A 44 14.00 12.33 12.19
C ALA A 44 15.01 11.21 12.49
N GLU A 45 14.56 9.95 12.50
CA GLU A 45 15.40 8.80 12.85
C GLU A 45 16.16 8.22 11.66
N GLU A 46 15.68 8.42 10.42
CA GLU A 46 16.43 8.11 9.17
C GLU A 46 17.77 8.87 9.09
N SER A 47 17.86 10.03 9.75
CA SER A 47 19.09 10.82 9.87
C SER A 47 20.14 10.25 10.85
N SER A 48 19.76 9.29 11.70
CA SER A 48 20.61 8.75 12.79
C SER A 48 21.28 7.42 12.48
N ILE A 49 20.96 6.82 11.33
CA ILE A 49 21.50 5.54 10.92
C ILE A 49 22.73 5.79 10.02
N GLU A 50 23.81 5.03 10.24
CA GLU A 50 25.14 5.27 9.61
C GLU A 50 25.07 5.59 8.10
N PRO A 51 25.94 6.48 7.60
CA PRO A 51 25.89 6.92 6.21
C PRO A 51 26.04 5.72 5.27
N HIS A 52 24.94 5.40 4.60
CA HIS A 52 24.94 4.52 3.45
C HIS A 52 25.67 5.23 2.30
N LYS A 53 26.28 4.43 1.41
CA LYS A 53 26.99 4.91 0.23
C LYS A 53 26.18 5.99 -0.49
N ASP A 54 26.85 7.07 -0.89
CA ASP A 54 26.24 8.15 -1.66
C ASP A 54 25.48 7.61 -2.90
N LEU A 55 24.33 8.23 -3.22
CA LEU A 55 23.48 7.84 -4.36
C LEU A 55 24.24 7.78 -5.69
N PHE A 56 25.36 8.50 -5.78
CA PHE A 56 26.24 8.51 -6.93
C PHE A 56 27.66 8.14 -6.50
N PRO A 57 28.36 7.24 -7.23
CA PRO A 57 27.97 6.56 -8.46
C PRO A 57 27.14 5.29 -8.23
N LEU A 58 26.09 5.11 -9.04
CA LEU A 58 25.24 3.90 -9.05
C LEU A 58 26.09 2.67 -9.37
N SER A 59 26.07 1.69 -8.46
CA SER A 59 26.67 0.38 -8.70
C SER A 59 25.80 -0.44 -9.65
N ALA A 60 26.39 -1.38 -10.38
CA ALA A 60 25.63 -2.38 -11.13
C ALA A 60 24.65 -3.15 -10.22
N ARG A 61 25.01 -3.35 -8.95
CA ARG A 61 24.15 -3.98 -7.93
C ARG A 61 22.88 -3.17 -7.67
N ASP A 62 22.99 -1.83 -7.65
CA ASP A 62 21.87 -0.91 -7.40
C ASP A 62 20.89 -0.93 -8.58
N VAL A 63 21.41 -0.92 -9.80
CA VAL A 63 20.60 -1.00 -11.03
C VAL A 63 19.85 -2.33 -11.11
N ILE A 64 20.55 -3.44 -10.84
CA ILE A 64 19.93 -4.78 -10.82
C ILE A 64 18.86 -4.85 -9.71
N GLY A 65 19.16 -4.33 -8.53
CA GLY A 65 18.20 -4.28 -7.41
C GLY A 65 16.94 -3.48 -7.75
N MET A 66 17.09 -2.31 -8.38
CA MET A 66 15.94 -1.52 -8.84
C MET A 66 15.11 -2.25 -9.90
N LEU A 67 15.75 -2.88 -10.88
CA LEU A 67 15.04 -3.65 -11.92
C LEU A 67 14.26 -4.83 -11.32
N LEU A 68 14.89 -5.58 -10.40
CA LEU A 68 14.24 -6.68 -9.71
C LEU A 68 13.10 -6.18 -8.80
N ALA A 69 13.25 -5.02 -8.15
CA ALA A 69 12.18 -4.41 -7.37
C ALA A 69 10.96 -4.08 -8.25
N ILE A 70 11.18 -3.49 -9.43
CA ILE A 70 10.10 -3.16 -10.38
C ILE A 70 9.39 -4.44 -10.84
N ILE A 71 10.13 -5.45 -11.28
CA ILE A 71 9.56 -6.72 -11.74
C ILE A 71 8.81 -7.43 -10.60
N GLY A 72 9.41 -7.49 -9.41
CA GLY A 72 8.80 -8.07 -8.22
C GLY A 72 7.50 -7.37 -7.84
N LEU A 73 7.47 -6.03 -7.88
CA LEU A 73 6.28 -5.23 -7.63
C LEU A 73 5.18 -5.46 -8.67
N MET A 74 5.53 -5.59 -9.95
CA MET A 74 4.54 -5.90 -11.01
C MET A 74 3.87 -7.26 -10.76
N ILE A 75 4.67 -8.28 -10.44
CA ILE A 75 4.14 -9.62 -10.13
C ILE A 75 3.30 -9.59 -8.85
N ALA A 76 3.76 -8.88 -7.82
CA ALA A 76 3.04 -8.75 -6.54
C ALA A 76 1.70 -8.04 -6.69
N ALA A 77 1.65 -6.98 -7.51
CA ALA A 77 0.44 -6.24 -7.81
C ALA A 77 -0.55 -7.11 -8.61
N GLY A 78 -0.08 -7.83 -9.63
CA GLY A 78 -0.90 -8.79 -10.38
C GLY A 78 -1.44 -9.94 -9.52
N GLY A 79 -0.66 -10.37 -8.52
CA GLY A 79 -1.07 -11.41 -7.56
C GLY A 79 -1.98 -10.93 -6.43
N GLY A 80 -2.26 -9.63 -6.32
CA GLY A 80 -3.14 -9.07 -5.29
C GLY A 80 -2.58 -9.11 -3.86
N ILE A 81 -1.27 -9.31 -3.69
CA ILE A 81 -0.62 -9.44 -2.37
C ILE A 81 -0.19 -8.06 -1.82
N GLY A 82 0.01 -7.09 -2.72
CA GLY A 82 0.60 -5.79 -2.38
C GLY A 82 2.12 -5.91 -2.22
N GLY A 83 2.85 -4.91 -2.72
CA GLY A 83 4.32 -4.99 -2.88
C GLY A 83 5.15 -5.12 -1.61
N GLY A 84 4.56 -4.88 -0.43
CA GLY A 84 5.31 -4.74 0.82
C GLY A 84 5.99 -6.01 1.32
N GLY A 85 5.41 -7.18 1.05
CA GLY A 85 6.02 -8.46 1.47
C GLY A 85 7.30 -8.83 0.71
N ILE A 86 7.53 -8.23 -0.47
CA ILE A 86 8.66 -8.58 -1.35
C ILE A 86 9.77 -7.53 -1.29
N LEU A 87 9.43 -6.26 -1.07
CA LEU A 87 10.43 -5.17 -1.07
C LEU A 87 11.48 -5.31 0.04
N VAL A 88 11.07 -5.56 1.28
CA VAL A 88 11.99 -5.71 2.41
C VAL A 88 13.02 -6.83 2.19
N PRO A 89 12.62 -8.09 1.90
CA PRO A 89 13.60 -9.15 1.65
C PRO A 89 14.42 -8.90 0.38
N LEU A 90 13.87 -8.23 -0.63
CA LEU A 90 14.61 -7.86 -1.83
C LEU A 90 15.74 -6.85 -1.54
N TYR A 91 15.47 -5.83 -0.73
CA TYR A 91 16.49 -4.87 -0.31
C TYR A 91 17.57 -5.50 0.56
N ILE A 92 17.20 -6.41 1.47
CA ILE A 92 18.18 -7.13 2.30
C ILE A 92 19.04 -8.06 1.43
N LEU A 93 18.45 -8.87 0.55
CA LEU A 93 19.19 -9.90 -0.19
C LEU A 93 19.96 -9.34 -1.39
N VAL A 94 19.37 -8.39 -2.13
CA VAL A 94 19.96 -7.89 -3.38
C VAL A 94 20.83 -6.67 -3.12
N LEU A 95 20.39 -5.74 -2.28
CA LEU A 95 21.10 -4.48 -2.00
C LEU A 95 21.97 -4.55 -0.75
N ASP A 96 21.92 -5.65 0.02
CA ASP A 96 22.68 -5.83 1.27
C ASP A 96 22.33 -4.83 2.38
N PHE A 97 21.10 -4.30 2.35
CA PHE A 97 20.69 -3.33 3.34
C PHE A 97 20.39 -3.99 4.67
N HIS A 98 20.88 -3.40 5.75
CA HIS A 98 20.47 -3.80 7.09
C HIS A 98 18.95 -3.60 7.23
N PRO A 99 18.24 -4.51 7.94
CA PRO A 99 16.79 -4.46 8.07
C PRO A 99 16.26 -3.11 8.57
N LYS A 100 17.02 -2.43 9.44
CA LYS A 100 16.67 -1.12 9.98
C LYS A 100 16.58 -0.01 8.91
N PHE A 101 17.31 -0.14 7.80
CA PHE A 101 17.19 0.74 6.64
C PHE A 101 16.21 0.21 5.60
N ALA A 102 16.23 -1.11 5.35
CA ALA A 102 15.39 -1.73 4.34
C ALA A 102 13.88 -1.57 4.63
N ILE A 103 13.49 -1.62 5.90
CA ILE A 103 12.08 -1.50 6.32
C ILE A 103 11.52 -0.08 6.02
N PRO A 104 12.10 1.03 6.52
CA PRO A 104 11.65 2.37 6.17
C PRO A 104 11.68 2.65 4.65
N LEU A 105 12.74 2.24 3.96
CA LEU A 105 12.86 2.44 2.51
C LEU A 105 11.73 1.74 1.74
N SER A 106 11.34 0.54 2.19
CA SER A 106 10.20 -0.18 1.62
C SER A 106 8.88 0.55 1.87
N ASN A 107 8.69 1.16 3.04
CA ASN A 107 7.48 1.92 3.37
C ASN A 107 7.30 3.12 2.43
N ILE A 108 8.37 3.86 2.14
CA ILE A 108 8.35 5.00 1.19
C ILE A 108 7.96 4.50 -0.22
N THR A 109 8.54 3.37 -0.65
CA THR A 109 8.26 2.81 -1.97
C THR A 109 6.80 2.34 -2.09
N ILE A 110 6.28 1.66 -1.06
CA ILE A 110 4.88 1.23 -1.00
C ILE A 110 3.95 2.44 -0.97
N PHE A 111 4.30 3.48 -0.23
CA PHE A 111 3.53 4.72 -0.12
C PHE A 111 3.39 5.41 -1.48
N GLY A 112 4.48 5.54 -2.25
CA GLY A 112 4.42 6.06 -3.62
C GLY A 112 3.53 5.23 -4.54
N GLY A 113 3.62 3.89 -4.43
CA GLY A 113 2.74 2.96 -5.14
C GLY A 113 1.26 3.12 -4.75
N ALA A 114 0.99 3.31 -3.46
CA ALA A 114 -0.35 3.52 -2.93
C ALA A 114 -0.97 4.83 -3.42
N ILE A 115 -0.22 5.94 -3.44
CA ILE A 115 -0.68 7.22 -4.02
C ILE A 115 -1.07 7.03 -5.48
N THR A 116 -0.18 6.42 -6.27
CA THR A 116 -0.43 6.15 -7.69
C THR A 116 -1.68 5.30 -7.88
N ASN A 117 -1.82 4.23 -7.08
CA ASN A 117 -2.98 3.34 -7.14
C ASN A 117 -4.28 4.07 -6.75
N THR A 118 -4.24 4.93 -5.74
CA THR A 118 -5.40 5.72 -5.30
C THR A 118 -5.84 6.70 -6.39
N ILE A 119 -4.90 7.44 -6.99
CA ILE A 119 -5.20 8.39 -8.09
C ILE A 119 -5.80 7.65 -9.29
N LEU A 120 -5.24 6.49 -9.66
CA LEU A 120 -5.70 5.74 -10.83
C LEU A 120 -7.03 5.01 -10.60
N ASN A 121 -7.36 4.60 -9.38
CA ASN A 121 -8.59 3.84 -9.08
C ASN A 121 -9.73 4.68 -8.51
N SER A 122 -9.46 5.83 -7.90
CA SER A 122 -10.50 6.72 -7.36
C SER A 122 -11.55 7.17 -8.39
N PRO A 123 -11.20 7.42 -9.68
CA PRO A 123 -12.20 7.80 -10.68
C PRO A 123 -13.02 6.63 -11.22
N LYS A 124 -12.63 5.38 -10.95
CA LYS A 124 -13.26 4.20 -11.54
C LYS A 124 -14.61 3.91 -10.86
N ARG A 125 -15.61 3.56 -11.66
CA ARG A 125 -16.94 3.13 -11.18
C ARG A 125 -17.11 1.62 -11.27
N HIS A 126 -17.99 1.10 -10.42
CA HIS A 126 -18.31 -0.32 -10.38
C HIS A 126 -19.08 -0.75 -11.66
N PRO A 127 -18.73 -1.87 -12.29
CA PRO A 127 -19.32 -2.26 -13.59
C PRO A 127 -20.80 -2.71 -13.50
N LEU A 128 -21.26 -3.15 -12.32
CA LEU A 128 -22.61 -3.69 -12.13
C LEU A 128 -23.51 -2.83 -11.23
N ALA A 129 -23.02 -1.71 -10.69
CA ALA A 129 -23.76 -0.89 -9.73
C ALA A 129 -23.31 0.57 -9.82
N ASP A 130 -24.20 1.53 -9.62
CA ASP A 130 -23.88 2.95 -9.69
C ASP A 130 -23.18 3.46 -8.42
N ARG A 131 -22.00 2.90 -8.14
CA ARG A 131 -21.18 3.25 -6.98
C ARG A 131 -19.70 3.32 -7.37
N PRO A 132 -18.88 4.10 -6.62
CA PRO A 132 -17.43 4.09 -6.80
C PRO A 132 -16.87 2.68 -6.68
N LEU A 133 -15.80 2.38 -7.41
CA LEU A 133 -15.11 1.10 -7.30
C LEU A 133 -14.46 0.93 -5.91
N VAL A 134 -14.03 2.05 -5.32
CA VAL A 134 -13.40 2.12 -4.00
C VAL A 134 -14.45 2.33 -2.93
N ASP A 135 -14.46 1.47 -1.92
CA ASP A 135 -15.32 1.60 -0.73
C ASP A 135 -14.59 2.43 0.34
N TRP A 136 -14.94 3.72 0.41
CA TRP A 136 -14.30 4.67 1.33
C TRP A 136 -14.65 4.41 2.81
N ASP A 137 -15.85 3.89 3.08
CA ASP A 137 -16.29 3.58 4.45
C ASP A 137 -15.48 2.41 5.02
N LEU A 138 -15.23 1.39 4.18
CA LEU A 138 -14.38 0.27 4.56
C LEU A 138 -12.93 0.73 4.82
N ILE A 139 -12.39 1.64 4.01
CA ILE A 139 -11.03 2.18 4.20
C ILE A 139 -10.93 2.89 5.57
N LEU A 140 -11.91 3.73 5.90
CA LEU A 140 -11.93 4.47 7.16
C LEU A 140 -11.99 3.55 8.39
N VAL A 141 -12.64 2.39 8.29
CA VAL A 141 -12.68 1.40 9.37
C VAL A 141 -11.36 0.63 9.49
N MET A 142 -10.68 0.40 8.36
CA MET A 142 -9.40 -0.33 8.33
C MET A 142 -8.22 0.53 8.77
N GLU A 143 -8.25 1.84 8.49
CA GLU A 143 -7.18 2.80 8.78
C GLU A 143 -6.72 2.85 10.26
N PRO A 144 -7.59 2.92 11.28
CA PRO A 144 -7.11 2.95 12.68
C PRO A 144 -6.37 1.68 13.07
N LEU A 145 -6.79 0.52 12.55
CA LEU A 145 -6.14 -0.76 12.83
C LEU A 145 -4.76 -0.84 12.14
N THR A 146 -4.65 -0.33 10.91
CA THR A 146 -3.37 -0.33 10.19
C THR A 146 -2.37 0.64 10.82
N ILE A 147 -2.80 1.83 11.24
CA ILE A 147 -1.96 2.80 11.95
C ILE A 147 -1.51 2.20 13.29
N ALA A 148 -2.42 1.64 14.08
CA ALA A 148 -2.06 1.01 15.36
C ALA A 148 -1.04 -0.13 15.17
N GLY A 149 -1.22 -0.98 14.15
CA GLY A 149 -0.27 -2.04 13.81
C GLY A 149 1.10 -1.50 13.38
N ALA A 150 1.12 -0.45 12.55
CA ALA A 150 2.36 0.19 12.10
C ALA A 150 3.13 0.83 13.26
N LEU A 151 2.43 1.50 14.18
CA LEU A 151 3.04 2.09 15.38
C LEU A 151 3.70 1.02 16.25
N VAL A 152 2.94 -0.03 16.60
CA VAL A 152 3.46 -1.13 17.42
C VAL A 152 4.64 -1.82 16.71
N GLY A 153 4.52 -2.06 15.41
CA GLY A 153 5.59 -2.61 14.58
C GLY A 153 6.86 -1.75 14.54
N SER A 154 6.70 -0.43 14.42
CA SER A 154 7.82 0.53 14.45
C SER A 154 8.51 0.55 15.81
N PHE A 155 7.75 0.54 16.91
CA PHE A 155 8.33 0.42 18.26
C PHE A 155 9.10 -0.91 18.43
N LEU A 156 8.54 -2.03 17.96
CA LEU A 156 9.22 -3.33 17.97
C LEU A 156 10.50 -3.30 17.12
N ASN A 157 10.49 -2.64 15.96
CA ASN A 157 11.65 -2.50 15.09
C ASN A 157 12.82 -1.78 15.77
N LYS A 158 12.53 -0.82 16.66
CA LYS A 158 13.55 -0.06 17.41
C LYS A 158 14.17 -0.89 18.54
N ILE A 159 13.34 -1.65 19.27
CA ILE A 159 13.77 -2.37 20.46
C ILE A 159 14.47 -3.70 20.10
N LEU A 160 14.05 -4.34 19.00
CA LEU A 160 14.57 -5.64 18.61
C LEU A 160 15.93 -5.57 17.89
N PRO A 161 16.83 -6.54 18.12
CA PRO A 161 18.05 -6.67 17.35
C PRO A 161 17.77 -7.19 15.93
N GLU A 162 18.67 -6.87 15.00
CA GLU A 162 18.48 -7.08 13.55
C GLU A 162 18.24 -8.55 13.16
N TRP A 163 18.94 -9.48 13.80
CA TRP A 163 18.78 -10.91 13.54
C TRP A 163 17.41 -11.44 13.96
N ILE A 164 16.76 -10.84 14.96
CA ILE A 164 15.38 -11.19 15.34
C ILE A 164 14.41 -10.66 14.28
N LEU A 165 14.65 -9.45 13.76
CA LEU A 165 13.84 -8.85 12.69
C LEU A 165 13.88 -9.69 11.40
N THR A 166 15.06 -10.16 11.00
CA THR A 166 15.19 -11.04 9.83
C THR A 166 14.52 -12.39 10.05
N LEU A 167 14.68 -13.01 11.22
CA LEU A 167 13.99 -14.27 11.55
C LEU A 167 12.47 -14.09 11.53
N LEU A 168 11.95 -13.01 12.11
CA LEU A 168 10.52 -12.71 12.13
C LEU A 168 9.98 -12.48 10.71
N LEU A 169 10.74 -11.77 9.88
CA LEU A 169 10.41 -11.56 8.46
C LEU A 169 10.31 -12.90 7.70
N VAL A 170 11.29 -13.78 7.87
CA VAL A 170 11.30 -15.11 7.22
C VAL A 170 10.11 -15.96 7.67
N LEU A 171 9.82 -15.99 8.98
CA LEU A 171 8.68 -16.74 9.52
C LEU A 171 7.34 -16.19 9.00
N LEU A 172 7.18 -14.85 9.01
CA LEU A 172 5.96 -14.19 8.54
C LEU A 172 5.73 -14.45 7.06
N LEU A 173 6.76 -14.26 6.22
CA LEU A 173 6.67 -14.50 4.78
C LEU A 173 6.47 -15.97 4.46
N GLY A 174 7.14 -16.88 5.18
CA GLY A 174 6.95 -18.32 5.05
C GLY A 174 5.52 -18.75 5.37
N ALA A 175 4.99 -18.31 6.52
CA ALA A 175 3.62 -18.61 6.93
C ALA A 175 2.60 -18.02 5.95
N THR A 176 2.80 -16.78 5.50
CA THR A 176 1.92 -16.12 4.54
C THR A 176 1.97 -16.83 3.19
N SER A 177 3.15 -17.21 2.71
CA SER A 177 3.34 -17.96 1.46
C SER A 177 2.59 -19.30 1.50
N VAL A 178 2.74 -20.09 2.57
CA VAL A 178 2.02 -21.36 2.72
C VAL A 178 0.50 -21.14 2.76
N ARG A 179 0.03 -20.10 3.47
CA ARG A 179 -1.40 -19.79 3.55
C ARG A 179 -1.97 -19.36 2.21
N THR A 180 -1.25 -18.50 1.48
CA THR A 180 -1.62 -18.03 0.14
C THR A 180 -1.61 -19.17 -0.87
N MET A 181 -0.59 -20.03 -0.85
CA MET A 181 -0.50 -21.21 -1.71
C MET A 181 -1.67 -22.17 -1.49
N LYS A 182 -2.01 -22.48 -0.23
CA LYS A 182 -3.15 -23.35 0.08
C LYS A 182 -4.47 -22.76 -0.41
N LYS A 183 -4.67 -21.45 -0.27
CA LYS A 183 -5.85 -20.75 -0.79
C LYS A 183 -5.88 -20.80 -2.33
N GLY A 184 -4.75 -20.53 -2.99
CA GLY A 184 -4.62 -20.58 -4.44
C GLY A 184 -4.94 -21.97 -4.99
N LEU A 185 -4.38 -23.03 -4.41
CA LEU A 185 -4.69 -24.41 -4.80
C LEU A 185 -6.17 -24.77 -4.61
N LYS A 186 -6.80 -24.26 -3.55
CA LYS A 186 -8.24 -24.49 -3.30
C LYS A 186 -9.11 -23.80 -4.34
N VAL A 187 -8.77 -22.56 -4.73
CA VAL A 187 -9.49 -21.81 -5.78
C VAL A 187 -9.30 -22.51 -7.12
N TYR A 188 -8.06 -22.88 -7.48
CA TYR A 188 -7.77 -23.59 -8.73
C TYR A 188 -8.56 -24.89 -8.89
N LYS A 189 -8.68 -25.70 -7.83
CA LYS A 189 -9.49 -26.92 -7.85
C LYS A 189 -10.96 -26.64 -8.12
N ARG A 190 -11.54 -25.61 -7.47
CA ARG A 190 -12.94 -25.21 -7.69
C ARG A 190 -13.19 -24.75 -9.11
N GLU A 191 -12.33 -23.88 -9.63
CA GLU A 191 -12.43 -23.39 -11.02
C GLU A 191 -12.32 -24.53 -12.04
N THR A 192 -11.45 -25.52 -11.77
CA THR A 192 -11.30 -26.70 -12.64
C THR A 192 -12.54 -27.60 -12.62
N GLU A 193 -13.20 -27.74 -11.47
CA GLU A 193 -14.44 -28.52 -11.34
C GLU A 193 -15.61 -27.83 -12.04
N GLU A 194 -15.78 -26.52 -11.84
CA GLU A 194 -16.81 -25.70 -12.49
C GLU A 194 -16.63 -25.67 -14.03
N GLN A 195 -15.39 -25.56 -14.51
CA GLN A 195 -15.10 -25.64 -15.95
C GLN A 195 -15.45 -27.00 -16.54
N LYS A 196 -15.17 -28.10 -15.82
CA LYS A 196 -15.51 -29.46 -16.26
C LYS A 196 -17.03 -29.66 -16.31
N SER A 197 -17.78 -29.20 -15.31
CA SER A 197 -19.25 -29.30 -15.31
C SER A 197 -19.87 -28.46 -16.42
N ALA A 198 -19.42 -27.22 -16.62
CA ALA A 198 -19.91 -26.36 -17.70
C ALA A 198 -19.62 -26.97 -19.09
N MET A 199 -18.43 -27.53 -19.28
CA MET A 199 -18.07 -28.24 -20.52
C MET A 199 -18.95 -29.47 -20.75
N GLN A 200 -19.27 -30.23 -19.69
CA GLN A 200 -20.17 -31.38 -19.79
C GLN A 200 -21.62 -30.98 -20.14
N GLU A 201 -22.11 -29.85 -19.64
CA GLU A 201 -23.43 -29.33 -20.03
C GLU A 201 -23.46 -28.92 -21.51
N VAL A 202 -22.44 -28.20 -21.99
CA VAL A 202 -22.33 -27.85 -23.42
C VAL A 202 -22.31 -29.10 -24.30
N LEU A 203 -21.56 -30.14 -23.91
CA LEU A 203 -21.53 -31.42 -24.64
C LEU A 203 -22.86 -32.18 -24.64
N LYS A 204 -23.73 -31.96 -23.64
CA LYS A 204 -25.08 -32.54 -23.62
C LYS A 204 -26.04 -31.82 -24.55
N VAL A 205 -25.86 -30.53 -24.81
CA VAL A 205 -26.70 -29.76 -25.74
C VAL A 205 -26.39 -30.11 -27.21
N TYR A 206 -25.17 -30.53 -27.51
CA TYR A 206 -24.73 -30.86 -28.87
C TYR A 206 -24.96 -32.33 -29.27
N LYS A 207 -25.39 -33.18 -28.34
CA LYS A 207 -25.73 -34.59 -28.57
C LYS A 207 -27.24 -34.76 -28.61
#